data_AF-W6XQ72-F1
#
_entry.id   AF-W6XQ72-F1
#
_cell.length_a   1.000
_cell.length_b   1.000
_cell.length_c   1.000
_cell.angle_alpha   90.00
_cell.angle_beta   90.00
_cell.angle_gamma   90.00
#
_symmetry.space_group_name_H-M   'P 1'
#
loop_
_entity.id
_entity.type
_entity.pdbx_description
1 polymer ?
#
loop_
_entity_poly.entity_id
_entity_poly.type
_entity_poly.pdbx_seq_one_letter_code
_entity_poly.pdbx_strand_id
1 'polypeptide(L)'
;MYKIKTTLDAAYKQLRGIHSDLGGLNRGHCNLQFIPLDPEREHGTKAFLPKELHLLSQSYFKNVHPFHPFFDDPQEMCKEFLGDPVVRKGVIMPSLGNAHVLLIFALGSCQSITKNTGSPSTLPGEVYYSHANVILRYRIGECNIHAAQALTLAALYTNQNGMLQDSLAHLCNARDIYKVVFKKLIACSTTSISEEAKRGFWIYQDLARGISNCFNCASFGPVPKHWSTLLPEGNVGQFSERVYWTKVNLRVLLDALSDFARSYLPQMREMDEEALCALGSVANQQIKMLEEWRSNLISRLTWSDTEPLSTDPLIASLRTEYYEGMAKLLRPYVGIAEYALHSYVHSPEDRLSNGQQDIVKVFLNWEKYALLTVECFDRVGAASDSMYETCQTKSGSSMMLSNPVSALHTEFKIVFLFRVIRSSANYPLIAEQTKVTAATIDALRRRTIKRLSEFGPIHPILSRDLEALNRLWLPGDSVPLMELVRAYDLV
;
A
#
# COMPACT_ATOMS: atom_id res chain seq x y z
N MET A 1 21.32 -18.82 0.80
CA MET A 1 21.37 -17.56 0.02
C MET A 1 21.45 -17.75 -1.50
N TYR A 2 22.25 -18.68 -2.04
CA TYR A 2 22.42 -18.87 -3.50
C TYR A 2 21.20 -19.48 -4.22
N LYS A 3 20.36 -20.26 -3.53
CA LYS A 3 19.14 -20.90 -4.06
C LYS A 3 17.93 -19.97 -4.21
N ILE A 4 17.80 -18.92 -3.39
CA ILE A 4 16.68 -17.96 -3.48
C ILE A 4 16.91 -16.95 -4.61
N LYS A 5 18.16 -16.52 -4.78
CA LYS A 5 18.56 -15.64 -5.90
C LYS A 5 18.37 -16.32 -7.26
N THR A 6 18.62 -17.64 -7.35
CA THR A 6 18.39 -18.41 -8.58
C THR A 6 16.92 -18.64 -8.88
N THR A 7 16.05 -18.81 -7.88
CA THR A 7 14.60 -18.88 -8.09
C THR A 7 14.00 -17.51 -8.45
N LEU A 8 14.51 -16.41 -7.87
CA LEU A 8 14.10 -15.05 -8.24
C LEU A 8 14.60 -14.66 -9.64
N ASP A 9 15.84 -15.00 -9.99
CA ASP A 9 16.38 -14.79 -11.34
C ASP A 9 15.68 -15.68 -12.38
N ALA A 10 15.23 -16.88 -11.98
CA ALA A 10 14.42 -17.76 -12.83
C ALA A 10 13.00 -17.22 -13.03
N ALA A 11 12.36 -16.68 -11.97
CA ALA A 11 11.07 -16.00 -12.08
C ALA A 11 11.18 -14.69 -12.88
N TYR A 12 12.26 -13.93 -12.70
CA TYR A 12 12.56 -12.72 -13.47
C TYR A 12 12.90 -13.04 -14.93
N LYS A 13 13.60 -14.14 -15.21
CA LYS A 13 13.84 -14.66 -16.58
C LYS A 13 12.58 -15.29 -17.18
N GLN A 14 11.68 -15.89 -16.41
CA GLN A 14 10.36 -16.32 -16.88
C GLN A 14 9.49 -15.11 -17.22
N LEU A 15 9.49 -14.05 -16.40
CA LEU A 15 8.82 -12.78 -16.69
C LEU A 15 9.45 -12.07 -17.90
N ARG A 16 10.78 -12.18 -18.08
CA ARG A 16 11.46 -11.73 -19.31
C ARG A 16 11.21 -12.62 -20.52
N GLY A 17 10.99 -13.92 -20.31
CA GLY A 17 10.61 -14.89 -21.33
C GLY A 17 9.16 -14.67 -21.79
N ILE A 18 8.28 -14.29 -20.86
CA ILE A 18 6.95 -13.75 -21.15
C ILE A 18 7.08 -12.37 -21.83
N HIS A 19 8.12 -11.57 -21.55
CA HIS A 19 8.46 -10.39 -22.36
C HIS A 19 8.97 -10.72 -23.78
N SER A 20 9.52 -11.91 -24.05
CA SER A 20 9.79 -12.35 -25.43
C SER A 20 8.57 -12.94 -26.13
N ASP A 21 7.60 -13.48 -25.40
CA ASP A 21 6.29 -13.85 -25.95
C ASP A 21 5.35 -12.64 -26.14
N LEU A 22 5.54 -11.58 -25.34
CA LEU A 22 5.03 -10.23 -25.64
C LEU A 22 5.88 -9.51 -26.71
N GLY A 23 7.13 -9.93 -26.91
CA GLY A 23 7.99 -9.55 -28.03
C GLY A 23 7.64 -10.26 -29.34
N GLY A 24 6.84 -11.33 -29.24
CA GLY A 24 6.12 -11.99 -30.34
C GLY A 24 4.71 -11.45 -30.56
N LEU A 25 4.34 -10.32 -29.95
CA LEU A 25 3.15 -9.56 -30.36
C LEU A 25 3.42 -8.95 -31.73
N ASN A 26 3.05 -9.69 -32.76
CA ASN A 26 2.97 -9.20 -34.14
C ASN A 26 2.46 -7.76 -34.12
N ARG A 27 3.19 -6.87 -34.81
CA ARG A 27 2.68 -5.57 -35.27
C ARG A 27 1.48 -5.83 -36.18
N GLY A 28 0.34 -6.13 -35.58
CA GLY A 28 -0.91 -6.35 -36.27
C GLY A 28 -1.28 -5.08 -36.99
N HIS A 29 -1.46 -5.19 -38.30
CA HIS A 29 -1.89 -4.11 -39.18
C HIS A 29 -3.14 -3.40 -38.64
N CYS A 30 -3.15 -2.08 -38.79
CA CYS A 30 -4.28 -1.19 -38.50
C CYS A 30 -5.57 -1.68 -39.18
N ASN A 31 -6.51 -2.18 -38.38
CA ASN A 31 -7.93 -2.11 -38.69
C ASN A 31 -8.61 -1.49 -37.46
N LEU A 32 -9.30 -0.37 -37.65
CA LEU A 32 -10.16 0.28 -36.66
C LEU A 32 -11.29 -0.69 -36.27
N GLN A 33 -11.03 -1.58 -35.32
CA GLN A 33 -12.06 -2.43 -34.73
C GLN A 33 -12.75 -1.64 -33.63
N PHE A 34 -13.97 -1.21 -33.93
CA PHE A 34 -14.95 -0.82 -32.91
C PHE A 34 -15.06 -1.94 -31.88
N ILE A 35 -15.21 -1.60 -30.60
CA ILE A 35 -15.47 -2.59 -29.56
C ILE A 35 -17.00 -2.67 -29.41
N PRO A 36 -17.66 -3.69 -30.01
CA PRO A 36 -19.09 -3.88 -29.81
C PRO A 36 -19.35 -4.20 -28.34
N LEU A 37 -20.37 -3.57 -27.76
CA LEU A 37 -21.01 -4.07 -26.54
C LEU A 37 -21.79 -5.31 -26.95
N ASP A 38 -21.16 -6.48 -26.84
CA ASP A 38 -21.69 -7.77 -27.31
C ASP A 38 -23.13 -8.01 -26.83
N PRO A 39 -24.14 -8.09 -27.72
CA PRO A 39 -25.52 -8.36 -27.36
C PRO A 39 -25.75 -9.82 -26.90
N GLU A 40 -24.86 -10.76 -27.24
CA GLU A 40 -25.06 -12.20 -26.98
C GLU A 40 -24.53 -12.67 -25.62
N ARG A 41 -23.78 -11.84 -24.88
CA ARG A 41 -23.57 -12.05 -23.45
C ARG A 41 -24.69 -11.31 -22.72
N GLU A 42 -25.75 -12.02 -22.30
CA GLU A 42 -26.91 -11.50 -21.54
C GLU A 42 -26.56 -10.64 -20.30
N HIS A 43 -25.29 -10.61 -19.87
CA HIS A 43 -24.79 -9.79 -18.76
C HIS A 43 -24.21 -8.43 -19.21
N GLY A 44 -23.79 -8.27 -20.47
CA GLY A 44 -23.17 -7.05 -20.98
C GLY A 44 -24.16 -5.89 -21.15
N THR A 45 -25.36 -6.14 -21.68
CA THR A 45 -26.36 -5.10 -21.91
C THR A 45 -26.95 -4.50 -20.61
N LYS A 46 -27.02 -5.27 -19.51
CA LYS A 46 -27.43 -4.74 -18.20
C LYS A 46 -26.34 -3.91 -17.52
N ALA A 47 -25.08 -4.33 -17.64
CA ALA A 47 -23.95 -3.63 -17.02
C ALA A 47 -23.75 -2.20 -17.57
N PHE A 48 -24.11 -1.95 -18.82
CA PHE A 48 -23.97 -0.63 -19.45
C PHE A 48 -25.26 0.21 -19.41
N LEU A 49 -26.24 -0.14 -18.56
CA LEU A 49 -27.41 0.71 -18.36
C LEU A 49 -27.00 2.06 -17.75
N PRO A 50 -27.50 3.20 -18.25
CA PRO A 50 -27.11 4.53 -17.75
C PRO A 50 -27.29 4.70 -16.23
N LYS A 51 -28.33 4.08 -15.66
CA LYS A 51 -28.59 4.08 -14.23
C LYS A 51 -27.47 3.38 -13.45
N GLU A 52 -27.02 2.22 -13.92
CA GLU A 52 -25.93 1.46 -13.29
C GLU A 52 -24.61 2.23 -13.40
N LEU A 53 -24.28 2.73 -14.59
CA LEU A 53 -23.06 3.53 -14.80
C LEU A 53 -23.04 4.80 -13.92
N HIS A 54 -24.19 5.44 -13.72
CA HIS A 54 -24.31 6.59 -12.81
C HIS A 54 -24.08 6.20 -11.34
N LEU A 55 -24.60 5.04 -10.89
CA LEU A 55 -24.34 4.53 -9.55
C LEU A 55 -22.85 4.22 -9.37
N LEU A 56 -22.20 3.62 -10.37
CA LEU A 56 -20.77 3.34 -10.35
C LEU A 56 -19.91 4.61 -10.35
N SER A 57 -20.29 5.66 -11.08
CA SER A 57 -19.57 6.94 -11.04
C SER A 57 -19.70 7.62 -9.69
N GLN A 58 -20.90 7.63 -9.09
CA GLN A 58 -21.11 8.16 -7.74
C GLN A 58 -20.30 7.38 -6.69
N SER A 59 -20.30 6.06 -6.85
CA SER A 59 -19.54 5.12 -6.03
C SER A 59 -18.03 5.43 -6.08
N TYR A 60 -17.46 5.58 -7.28
CA TYR A 60 -16.06 5.98 -7.45
C TYR A 60 -15.76 7.33 -6.78
N PHE A 61 -16.60 8.34 -7.03
CA PHE A 61 -16.42 9.68 -6.50
C PHE A 61 -16.45 9.73 -4.97
N LYS A 62 -17.27 8.87 -4.35
CA LYS A 62 -17.42 8.84 -2.89
C LYS A 62 -16.30 8.08 -2.19
N ASN A 63 -15.80 6.98 -2.76
CA ASN A 63 -14.94 6.05 -2.00
C ASN A 63 -13.57 5.75 -2.63
N VAL A 64 -13.32 6.19 -3.87
CA VAL A 64 -12.03 5.98 -4.55
C VAL A 64 -11.33 7.32 -4.76
N HIS A 65 -12.02 8.26 -5.40
CA HIS A 65 -11.45 9.56 -5.75
C HIS A 65 -10.88 10.36 -4.55
N PRO A 66 -11.49 10.37 -3.35
CA PRO A 66 -10.95 11.11 -2.21
C PRO A 66 -9.59 10.58 -1.72
N PHE A 67 -9.31 9.29 -1.94
CA PHE A 67 -8.03 8.65 -1.58
C PHE A 67 -7.04 8.64 -2.74
N HIS A 68 -7.55 8.66 -3.98
CA HIS A 68 -6.78 8.60 -5.21
C HIS A 68 -7.27 9.70 -6.19
N PRO A 69 -6.93 10.98 -5.92
CA PRO A 69 -7.42 12.10 -6.72
C PRO A 69 -6.69 12.20 -8.07
N PHE A 70 -6.94 11.26 -8.99
CA PHE A 70 -6.30 11.26 -10.32
C PHE A 70 -6.65 12.49 -11.16
N PHE A 71 -7.95 12.74 -11.33
CA PHE A 71 -8.50 13.73 -12.28
C PHE A 71 -9.09 14.93 -11.54
N ASP A 72 -9.08 16.10 -12.16
CA ASP A 72 -9.69 17.31 -11.61
C ASP A 72 -11.23 17.21 -11.57
N ASP A 73 -11.84 16.70 -12.63
CA ASP A 73 -13.30 16.48 -12.71
C ASP A 73 -13.67 15.12 -13.32
N PRO A 74 -13.57 14.02 -12.54
CA PRO A 74 -13.97 12.71 -13.01
C PRO A 74 -15.48 12.58 -13.26
N GLN A 75 -16.31 13.47 -12.71
CA GLN A 75 -17.76 13.44 -12.91
C GLN A 75 -18.10 13.90 -14.33
N GLU A 76 -17.47 14.98 -14.79
CA GLU A 76 -17.69 15.48 -16.14
C GLU A 76 -17.22 14.47 -17.20
N MET A 77 -16.07 13.82 -17.00
CA MET A 77 -15.60 12.73 -17.87
C MET A 77 -16.66 11.61 -18.00
N CYS A 78 -17.30 11.22 -16.90
CA CYS A 78 -18.36 10.22 -16.92
C CYS A 78 -19.63 10.73 -17.63
N LYS A 79 -20.01 12.01 -17.42
CA LYS A 79 -21.17 12.61 -18.09
C LYS A 79 -20.98 12.69 -19.60
N GLU A 80 -19.81 13.11 -20.06
CA GLU A 80 -19.47 13.16 -21.48
C GLU A 80 -19.56 11.78 -22.12
N PHE A 81 -19.02 10.75 -21.47
CA PHE A 81 -19.11 9.36 -21.93
C PHE A 81 -20.57 8.86 -22.03
N LEU A 82 -21.41 9.18 -21.04
CA LEU A 82 -22.84 8.83 -21.05
C LEU A 82 -23.67 9.67 -22.05
N GLY A 83 -23.16 10.86 -22.39
CA GLY A 83 -23.70 11.77 -23.39
C GLY A 83 -23.42 11.34 -24.82
N ASP A 84 -22.34 10.58 -25.06
CA ASP A 84 -21.87 10.20 -26.39
C ASP A 84 -22.93 9.36 -27.16
N PRO A 85 -23.43 9.87 -28.30
CA PRO A 85 -24.38 9.15 -29.16
C PRO A 85 -23.87 7.80 -29.66
N VAL A 86 -22.55 7.61 -29.79
CA VAL A 86 -21.93 6.36 -30.25
C VAL A 86 -21.99 5.29 -29.16
N VAL A 87 -21.71 5.68 -27.90
CA VAL A 87 -21.85 4.81 -26.73
C VAL A 87 -23.32 4.38 -26.55
N ARG A 88 -24.27 5.31 -26.75
CA ARG A 88 -25.71 4.99 -26.71
C ARG A 88 -26.16 4.02 -27.80
N LYS A 89 -25.43 3.96 -28.92
CA LYS A 89 -25.65 2.98 -30.00
C LYS A 89 -24.97 1.63 -29.75
N GLY A 90 -24.39 1.43 -28.57
CA GLY A 90 -23.79 0.14 -28.20
C GLY A 90 -22.32 0.00 -28.59
N VAL A 91 -21.63 1.09 -28.92
CA VAL A 91 -20.26 1.05 -29.45
C VAL A 91 -19.32 1.90 -28.61
N ILE A 92 -18.22 1.31 -28.15
CA ILE A 92 -17.18 2.06 -27.44
C ILE A 92 -16.02 2.34 -28.40
N MET A 93 -15.74 3.64 -28.60
CA MET A 93 -14.56 4.07 -29.36
C MET A 93 -13.28 3.76 -28.58
N PRO A 94 -12.23 3.23 -29.22
CA PRO A 94 -11.00 2.85 -28.53
C PRO A 94 -10.11 4.07 -28.23
N SER A 95 -10.57 5.01 -27.41
CA SER A 95 -9.80 6.19 -26.97
C SER A 95 -9.28 6.04 -25.53
N LEU A 96 -8.16 6.69 -25.21
CA LEU A 96 -7.65 6.69 -23.83
C LEU A 96 -8.63 7.31 -22.83
N GLY A 97 -9.38 8.34 -23.24
CA GLY A 97 -10.45 8.92 -22.41
C GLY A 97 -11.53 7.90 -22.07
N ASN A 98 -11.97 7.10 -23.04
CA ASN A 98 -12.93 6.01 -22.78
C ASN A 98 -12.33 4.92 -21.89
N ALA A 99 -11.03 4.61 -22.04
CA ALA A 99 -10.35 3.69 -21.12
C ALA A 99 -10.32 4.23 -19.68
N HIS A 100 -10.07 5.52 -19.47
CA HIS A 100 -10.15 6.14 -18.14
C HIS A 100 -11.54 5.99 -17.52
N VAL A 101 -12.60 6.33 -18.27
CA VAL A 101 -13.98 6.25 -17.77
C VAL A 101 -14.39 4.81 -17.47
N LEU A 102 -14.02 3.85 -18.31
CA LEU A 102 -14.27 2.43 -18.04
C LEU A 102 -13.55 1.94 -16.77
N LEU A 103 -12.31 2.40 -16.53
CA LEU A 103 -11.59 2.09 -15.29
C LEU A 103 -12.22 2.77 -14.07
N ILE A 104 -12.76 3.98 -14.21
CA ILE A 104 -13.56 4.64 -13.17
C ILE A 104 -14.76 3.76 -12.78
N PHE A 105 -15.50 3.21 -13.75
CA PHE A 105 -16.61 2.30 -13.48
C PHE A 105 -16.16 0.98 -12.84
N ALA A 106 -15.04 0.41 -13.30
CA ALA A 106 -14.45 -0.79 -12.73
C ALA A 106 -14.10 -0.60 -11.24
N LEU A 107 -13.44 0.51 -10.92
CA LEU A 107 -13.08 0.91 -9.55
C LEU A 107 -14.32 1.21 -8.69
N GLY A 108 -15.33 1.88 -9.27
CA GLY A 108 -16.62 2.10 -8.63
C GLY A 108 -17.37 0.80 -8.28
N SER A 109 -17.08 -0.29 -8.98
CA SER A 109 -17.69 -1.61 -8.72
C SER A 109 -17.04 -2.36 -7.55
N CYS A 110 -15.82 -1.98 -7.15
CA CYS A 110 -15.04 -2.68 -6.11
C CYS A 110 -15.63 -2.55 -4.69
N GLN A 111 -16.70 -1.78 -4.51
CA GLN A 111 -17.41 -1.62 -3.23
C GLN A 111 -18.24 -2.83 -2.80
N SER A 112 -18.50 -3.77 -3.72
CA SER A 112 -19.44 -4.88 -3.51
C SER A 112 -18.81 -6.16 -2.93
N ILE A 113 -17.53 -6.13 -2.55
CA ILE A 113 -16.83 -7.34 -2.06
C ILE A 113 -17.44 -7.84 -0.72
N THR A 114 -18.13 -6.98 0.04
CA THR A 114 -18.78 -7.35 1.31
C THR A 114 -20.27 -7.69 1.19
N LYS A 115 -20.90 -7.56 0.01
CA LYS A 115 -22.35 -7.82 -0.18
C LYS A 115 -22.69 -8.91 -1.19
N ASN A 116 -21.72 -9.48 -1.90
CA ASN A 116 -22.00 -10.53 -2.87
C ASN A 116 -22.27 -11.88 -2.19
N THR A 117 -23.55 -12.16 -1.97
CA THR A 117 -24.13 -13.51 -1.84
C THR A 117 -24.42 -14.15 -3.21
N GLY A 118 -23.95 -13.54 -4.31
CA GLY A 118 -24.01 -14.06 -5.68
C GLY A 118 -22.72 -14.76 -6.11
N SER A 119 -22.81 -15.63 -7.12
CA SER A 119 -21.80 -16.64 -7.49
C SER A 119 -20.33 -16.18 -7.39
N PRO A 120 -19.44 -16.98 -6.78
CA PRO A 120 -18.07 -16.61 -6.39
C PRO A 120 -17.06 -16.43 -7.55
N SER A 121 -17.50 -16.40 -8.81
CA SER A 121 -16.63 -16.57 -9.98
C SER A 121 -16.25 -15.29 -10.74
N THR A 122 -16.91 -14.15 -10.52
CA THR A 122 -16.73 -12.96 -11.38
C THR A 122 -16.22 -11.77 -10.58
N LEU A 123 -15.11 -11.18 -11.00
CA LEU A 123 -14.51 -10.05 -10.28
C LEU A 123 -15.39 -8.79 -10.40
N PRO A 124 -15.53 -7.97 -9.34
CA PRO A 124 -16.31 -6.74 -9.42
C PRO A 124 -15.81 -5.83 -10.54
N GLY A 125 -16.70 -5.39 -11.44
CA GLY A 125 -16.35 -4.48 -12.53
C GLY A 125 -15.47 -5.08 -13.64
N GLU A 126 -15.30 -6.40 -13.69
CA GLU A 126 -14.46 -7.11 -14.67
C GLU A 126 -14.84 -6.78 -16.11
N VAL A 127 -16.13 -6.58 -16.39
CA VAL A 127 -16.62 -6.21 -17.73
C VAL A 127 -16.03 -4.87 -18.18
N TYR A 128 -16.04 -3.85 -17.32
CA TYR A 128 -15.50 -2.52 -17.66
C TYR A 128 -13.98 -2.56 -17.77
N TYR A 129 -13.31 -3.24 -16.84
CA TYR A 129 -11.87 -3.46 -16.90
C TYR A 129 -11.46 -4.18 -18.19
N SER A 130 -12.20 -5.22 -18.59
CA SER A 130 -11.91 -5.98 -19.82
C SER A 130 -11.98 -5.09 -21.05
N HIS A 131 -13.03 -4.26 -21.18
CA HIS A 131 -13.12 -3.30 -22.27
C HIS A 131 -11.98 -2.26 -22.23
N ALA A 132 -11.65 -1.72 -21.04
CA ALA A 132 -10.54 -0.79 -20.90
C ALA A 132 -9.19 -1.43 -21.29
N ASN A 133 -8.95 -2.68 -20.87
CA ASN A 133 -7.73 -3.42 -21.16
C ASN A 133 -7.59 -3.70 -22.67
N VAL A 134 -8.70 -3.96 -23.38
CA VAL A 134 -8.71 -4.07 -24.84
C VAL A 134 -8.29 -2.74 -25.48
N ILE A 135 -8.83 -1.61 -25.03
CA ILE A 135 -8.40 -0.28 -25.52
C ILE A 135 -6.92 -0.04 -25.25
N LEU A 136 -6.45 -0.34 -24.03
CA LEU A 136 -5.05 -0.20 -23.65
C LEU A 136 -4.14 -1.02 -24.55
N ARG A 137 -4.52 -2.27 -24.88
CA ARG A 137 -3.78 -3.14 -25.81
C ARG A 137 -3.65 -2.51 -27.21
N TYR A 138 -4.70 -1.89 -27.72
CA TYR A 138 -4.65 -1.18 -29.01
C TYR A 138 -3.80 0.08 -28.98
N ARG A 139 -3.64 0.70 -27.80
CA ARG A 139 -2.82 1.90 -27.61
C ARG A 139 -1.42 1.58 -27.05
N ILE A 140 -1.02 0.30 -27.00
CA ILE A 140 0.35 -0.11 -26.64
C ILE A 140 1.32 0.56 -27.61
N GLY A 141 2.13 1.48 -27.10
CA GLY A 141 3.09 2.28 -27.87
C GLY A 141 2.85 3.78 -27.78
N GLU A 142 1.67 4.22 -27.35
CA GLU A 142 1.46 5.63 -27.03
C GLU A 142 2.27 6.02 -25.78
N CYS A 143 3.13 7.03 -25.93
CA CYS A 143 4.02 7.49 -24.88
C CYS A 143 3.61 8.90 -24.40
N ASN A 144 2.43 9.00 -23.79
CA ASN A 144 1.86 10.23 -23.24
C ASN A 144 1.35 10.02 -21.80
N ILE A 145 1.04 11.12 -21.08
CA ILE A 145 0.58 11.08 -19.69
C ILE A 145 -0.74 10.30 -19.55
N HIS A 146 -1.68 10.46 -20.47
CA HIS A 146 -2.98 9.79 -20.42
C HIS A 146 -2.84 8.26 -20.45
N ALA A 147 -1.92 7.74 -21.27
CA ALA A 147 -1.61 6.32 -21.34
C ALA A 147 -1.02 5.82 -20.00
N ALA A 148 -0.09 6.57 -19.41
CA ALA A 148 0.49 6.22 -18.10
C ALA A 148 -0.55 6.24 -16.98
N GLN A 149 -1.44 7.24 -16.95
CA GLN A 149 -2.55 7.32 -15.99
C GLN A 149 -3.54 6.16 -16.17
N ALA A 150 -3.87 5.78 -17.41
CA ALA A 150 -4.79 4.67 -17.68
C ALA A 150 -4.19 3.33 -17.21
N LEU A 151 -2.91 3.09 -17.47
CA LEU A 151 -2.19 1.93 -16.94
C LEU A 151 -2.12 1.94 -15.40
N THR A 152 -1.94 3.11 -14.79
CA THR A 152 -1.92 3.23 -13.33
C THR A 152 -3.30 2.94 -12.71
N LEU A 153 -4.39 3.38 -13.34
CA LEU A 153 -5.75 3.04 -12.92
C LEU A 153 -6.07 1.54 -13.10
N ALA A 154 -5.60 0.94 -14.19
CA ALA A 154 -5.68 -0.50 -14.42
C ALA A 154 -4.90 -1.29 -13.35
N ALA A 155 -3.71 -0.79 -12.97
CA ALA A 155 -2.94 -1.34 -11.88
C ALA A 155 -3.67 -1.22 -10.54
N LEU A 156 -4.29 -0.07 -10.25
CA LEU A 156 -5.06 0.15 -9.04
C LEU A 156 -6.25 -0.84 -8.95
N TYR A 157 -6.99 -1.02 -10.05
CA TYR A 157 -8.12 -1.96 -10.12
C TYR A 157 -7.68 -3.41 -9.87
N THR A 158 -6.63 -3.85 -10.58
CA THR A 158 -6.11 -5.23 -10.43
C THR A 158 -5.53 -5.46 -9.03
N ASN A 159 -4.85 -4.48 -8.45
CA ASN A 159 -4.32 -4.55 -7.09
C ASN A 159 -5.43 -4.67 -6.04
N GLN A 160 -6.51 -3.90 -6.20
CA GLN A 160 -7.67 -3.95 -5.31
C GLN A 160 -8.32 -5.33 -5.30
N ASN A 161 -8.30 -6.00 -6.44
CA ASN A 161 -8.80 -7.36 -6.62
C ASN A 161 -7.71 -8.43 -6.42
N GLY A 162 -6.61 -8.12 -5.72
CA GLY A 162 -5.56 -9.10 -5.38
C GLY A 162 -4.74 -9.65 -6.56
N MET A 163 -4.93 -9.12 -7.77
CA MET A 163 -4.21 -9.53 -8.99
C MET A 163 -2.84 -8.83 -9.08
N LEU A 164 -1.94 -9.13 -8.15
CA LEU A 164 -0.66 -8.42 -8.02
C LEU A 164 0.24 -8.53 -9.25
N GLN A 165 0.21 -9.65 -9.97
CA GLN A 165 1.03 -9.84 -11.18
C GLN A 165 0.56 -8.94 -12.34
N ASP A 166 -0.75 -8.87 -12.56
CA ASP A 166 -1.34 -7.99 -13.58
C ASP A 166 -1.12 -6.52 -13.21
N SER A 167 -1.28 -6.19 -11.93
CA SER A 167 -0.99 -4.85 -11.43
C SER A 167 0.48 -4.48 -11.66
N LEU A 168 1.41 -5.39 -11.35
CA LEU A 168 2.84 -5.22 -11.61
C LEU A 168 3.13 -5.00 -13.10
N ALA A 169 2.49 -5.76 -14.00
CA ALA A 169 2.67 -5.61 -15.44
C ALA A 169 2.24 -4.22 -15.92
N HIS A 170 1.09 -3.74 -15.47
CA HIS A 170 0.60 -2.39 -15.78
C HIS A 170 1.54 -1.31 -15.26
N LEU A 171 2.03 -1.43 -14.01
CA LEU A 171 2.97 -0.47 -13.43
C LEU A 171 4.31 -0.45 -14.16
N CYS A 172 4.84 -1.59 -14.59
CA CYS A 172 6.07 -1.64 -15.38
C CYS A 172 5.93 -0.83 -16.68
N ASN A 173 4.80 -0.95 -17.38
CA ASN A 173 4.52 -0.16 -18.58
C ASN A 173 4.34 1.33 -18.25
N ALA A 174 3.60 1.66 -17.19
CA ALA A 174 3.38 3.04 -16.75
C ALA A 174 4.71 3.73 -16.39
N ARG A 175 5.60 3.02 -15.67
CA ARG A 175 6.94 3.50 -15.28
C ARG A 175 7.74 3.99 -16.48
N ASP A 176 7.78 3.19 -17.53
CA ASP A 176 8.61 3.48 -18.68
C ASP A 176 8.06 4.69 -19.45
N ILE A 177 6.74 4.84 -19.53
CA ILE A 177 6.09 6.03 -20.08
C ILE A 177 6.38 7.27 -19.21
N TYR A 178 6.17 7.21 -17.89
CA TYR A 178 6.44 8.33 -16.97
C TYR A 178 7.90 8.80 -17.08
N LYS A 179 8.85 7.86 -17.13
CA LYS A 179 10.28 8.17 -17.32
C LYS A 179 10.54 8.93 -18.61
N VAL A 180 9.98 8.45 -19.74
CA VAL A 180 10.19 9.08 -21.04
C VAL A 180 9.54 10.46 -21.10
N VAL A 181 8.29 10.58 -20.63
CA VAL A 181 7.53 11.83 -20.69
C VAL A 181 8.15 12.90 -19.79
N PHE A 182 8.46 12.60 -18.53
CA PHE A 182 9.07 13.58 -17.64
C PHE A 182 10.49 13.96 -18.05
N LYS A 183 11.29 13.02 -18.58
CA LYS A 183 12.60 13.37 -19.12
C LYS A 183 12.50 14.39 -20.26
N LYS A 184 11.52 14.22 -21.16
CA LYS A 184 11.26 15.18 -22.25
C LYS A 184 10.80 16.53 -21.72
N LEU A 185 9.85 16.54 -20.79
CA LEU A 185 9.31 17.79 -20.21
C LEU A 185 10.39 18.60 -19.48
N ILE A 186 11.26 17.93 -18.72
CA ILE A 186 12.39 18.57 -18.04
C ILE A 186 13.40 19.12 -19.05
N ALA A 187 13.72 18.34 -20.09
CA ALA A 187 14.72 18.73 -21.10
C ALA A 187 14.25 19.90 -21.99
N CYS A 188 12.95 20.03 -22.23
CA CYS A 188 12.41 21.04 -23.13
C CYS A 188 12.09 22.38 -22.45
N SER A 189 12.04 22.47 -21.11
CA SER A 189 11.67 23.70 -20.35
C SER A 189 10.35 24.37 -20.77
N THR A 190 9.51 23.71 -21.58
CA THR A 190 8.46 24.38 -22.37
C THR A 190 7.06 24.29 -21.77
N THR A 191 6.82 23.46 -20.76
CA THR A 191 5.52 23.37 -20.08
C THR A 191 5.68 22.92 -18.63
N SER A 192 4.95 23.57 -17.72
CA SER A 192 4.78 23.05 -16.35
C SER A 192 4.05 21.70 -16.44
N ILE A 193 4.50 20.73 -15.64
CA ILE A 193 3.82 19.44 -15.52
C ILE A 193 2.46 19.70 -14.87
N SER A 194 1.37 19.24 -15.48
CA SER A 194 0.03 19.43 -14.92
C SER A 194 -0.11 18.74 -13.56
N GLU A 195 -0.94 19.30 -12.68
CA GLU A 195 -1.18 18.71 -11.36
C GLU A 195 -1.78 17.30 -11.46
N GLU A 196 -2.68 17.05 -12.43
CA GLU A 196 -3.16 15.70 -12.75
C GLU A 196 -2.04 14.71 -13.09
N ALA A 197 -1.02 15.15 -13.84
CA ALA A 197 0.12 14.31 -14.19
C ALA A 197 0.98 14.00 -12.94
N LYS A 198 1.19 15.00 -12.07
CA LYS A 198 1.89 14.83 -10.79
C LYS A 198 1.13 13.86 -9.87
N ARG A 199 -0.19 14.02 -9.72
CA ARG A 199 -1.03 13.12 -8.91
C ARG A 199 -0.98 11.70 -9.46
N GLY A 200 -1.17 11.51 -10.77
CA GLY A 200 -1.08 10.20 -11.39
C GLY A 200 0.26 9.51 -11.16
N PHE A 201 1.36 10.25 -11.28
CA PHE A 201 2.70 9.74 -10.99
C PHE A 201 2.88 9.30 -9.54
N TRP A 202 2.44 10.11 -8.57
CA TRP A 202 2.58 9.77 -7.16
C TRP A 202 1.66 8.61 -6.73
N ILE A 203 0.49 8.43 -7.36
CA ILE A 203 -0.35 7.26 -7.15
C ILE A 203 0.32 6.01 -7.73
N TYR A 204 0.93 6.12 -8.91
CA TYR A 204 1.78 5.07 -9.48
C TYR A 204 2.89 4.66 -8.50
N GLN A 205 3.58 5.63 -7.90
CA GLN A 205 4.67 5.37 -6.96
C GLN A 205 4.20 4.64 -5.69
N ASP A 206 3.02 5.01 -5.18
CA ASP A 206 2.38 4.35 -4.03
C ASP A 206 2.06 2.87 -4.31
N LEU A 207 1.43 2.62 -5.46
CA LEU A 207 1.11 1.26 -5.92
C LEU A 207 2.37 0.42 -6.11
N ALA A 208 3.37 0.96 -6.81
CA ALA A 208 4.63 0.28 -7.06
C ALA A 208 5.35 -0.11 -5.77
N ARG A 209 5.31 0.75 -4.75
CA ARG A 209 5.91 0.49 -3.44
C ARG A 209 5.18 -0.63 -2.69
N GLY A 210 3.85 -0.60 -2.64
CA GLY A 210 3.08 -1.65 -1.97
C GLY A 210 3.26 -3.02 -2.61
N ILE A 211 3.32 -3.08 -3.94
CA ILE A 211 3.62 -4.32 -4.67
C ILE A 211 5.06 -4.78 -4.43
N SER A 212 6.03 -3.85 -4.38
CA SER A 212 7.42 -4.18 -4.03
C SER A 212 7.53 -4.82 -2.65
N ASN A 213 6.78 -4.31 -1.66
CA ASN A 213 6.72 -4.88 -0.31
C ASN A 213 6.15 -6.30 -0.28
N CYS A 214 5.29 -6.66 -1.23
CA CYS A 214 4.71 -7.99 -1.33
C CYS A 214 5.69 -8.98 -1.98
N PHE A 215 6.40 -8.57 -3.03
CA PHE A 215 7.30 -9.46 -3.78
C PHE A 215 8.76 -9.45 -3.29
N ASN A 216 9.11 -8.69 -2.24
CA ASN A 216 10.49 -8.40 -1.87
C ASN A 216 11.36 -7.99 -3.08
N CYS A 217 10.75 -7.28 -4.04
CA CYS A 217 11.34 -7.02 -5.34
C CYS A 217 11.97 -5.63 -5.36
N ALA A 218 13.27 -5.53 -5.67
CA ALA A 218 13.98 -4.26 -5.79
C ALA A 218 13.65 -3.47 -7.08
N SER A 219 12.70 -3.93 -7.90
CA SER A 219 12.51 -3.46 -9.29
C SER A 219 12.08 -2.00 -9.46
N PHE A 220 11.55 -1.35 -8.42
CA PHE A 220 11.04 0.02 -8.54
C PHE A 220 11.98 1.11 -8.02
N GLY A 221 13.03 0.75 -7.27
CA GLY A 221 14.03 1.68 -6.73
C GLY A 221 13.47 2.81 -5.85
N PRO A 222 14.31 3.54 -5.12
CA PRO A 222 13.90 4.78 -4.47
C PRO A 222 13.49 5.81 -5.54
N VAL A 223 12.59 6.73 -5.17
CA VAL A 223 12.24 7.88 -6.01
C VAL A 223 13.54 8.64 -6.33
N PRO A 224 13.97 8.74 -7.60
CA PRO A 224 15.10 9.57 -7.97
C PRO A 224 14.96 10.97 -7.40
N LYS A 225 16.04 11.51 -6.80
CA LYS A 225 16.06 12.83 -6.15
C LYS A 225 15.58 14.00 -7.02
N HIS A 226 15.57 13.84 -8.35
CA HIS A 226 15.07 14.86 -9.27
C HIS A 226 13.54 14.83 -9.46
N TRP A 227 12.82 13.87 -8.87
CA TRP A 227 11.36 13.78 -8.89
C TRP A 227 10.71 14.32 -7.61
N SER A 228 11.49 14.67 -6.57
CA SER A 228 10.97 15.41 -5.41
C SER A 228 10.53 16.83 -5.77
N THR A 229 10.91 17.34 -6.94
CA THR A 229 10.41 18.59 -7.52
C THR A 229 8.97 18.49 -8.04
N LEU A 230 8.39 17.27 -8.09
CA LEU A 230 6.99 17.04 -8.47
C LEU A 230 6.02 17.14 -7.28
N LEU A 231 6.47 17.66 -6.14
CA LEU A 231 5.57 18.07 -5.07
C LEU A 231 4.79 19.33 -5.52
N PRO A 232 3.51 19.48 -5.11
CA PRO A 232 2.73 20.65 -5.46
C PRO A 232 3.34 21.91 -4.83
N GLU A 233 3.20 23.03 -5.54
CA GLU A 233 3.53 24.35 -5.02
C GLU A 233 2.39 24.83 -4.09
N GLY A 234 2.45 24.45 -2.82
CA GLY A 234 1.60 25.01 -1.76
C GLY A 234 0.21 24.38 -1.55
N ASN A 235 -0.56 24.97 -0.63
CA ASN A 235 -1.86 24.51 -0.11
C ASN A 235 -3.04 24.66 -1.11
N VAL A 236 -2.85 24.25 -2.36
CA VAL A 236 -3.88 24.33 -3.41
C VAL A 236 -4.69 23.03 -3.42
N GLY A 237 -6.00 23.11 -3.69
CA GLY A 237 -6.86 21.94 -3.85
C GLY A 237 -7.89 21.70 -2.74
N GLN A 238 -8.80 20.76 -3.04
CA GLN A 238 -9.84 20.29 -2.11
C GLN A 238 -9.22 19.60 -0.88
N PHE A 239 -10.00 19.41 0.19
CA PHE A 239 -9.49 18.81 1.43
C PHE A 239 -8.88 17.41 1.22
N SER A 240 -9.52 16.56 0.40
CA SER A 240 -9.00 15.23 0.01
C SER A 240 -7.64 15.32 -0.67
N GLU A 241 -7.47 16.27 -1.59
CA GLU A 241 -6.21 16.50 -2.27
C GLU A 241 -5.11 16.99 -1.31
N ARG A 242 -5.44 17.87 -0.35
CA ARG A 242 -4.49 18.29 0.68
C ARG A 242 -4.06 17.14 1.57
N VAL A 243 -4.98 16.25 1.94
CA VAL A 243 -4.63 15.02 2.69
C VAL A 243 -3.71 14.14 1.85
N TYR A 244 -4.07 13.93 0.58
CA TYR A 244 -3.26 13.14 -0.35
C TYR A 244 -1.83 13.68 -0.48
N TRP A 245 -1.66 14.97 -0.70
CA TRP A 245 -0.33 15.58 -0.79
C TRP A 245 0.43 15.56 0.53
N THR A 246 -0.27 15.63 1.66
CA THR A 246 0.33 15.46 2.99
C THR A 246 0.92 14.04 3.14
N LYS A 247 0.19 13.01 2.68
CA LYS A 247 0.68 11.62 2.66
C LYS A 247 1.90 11.46 1.75
N VAL A 248 1.89 12.09 0.57
CA VAL A 248 3.06 12.10 -0.33
C VAL A 248 4.28 12.74 0.36
N ASN A 249 4.13 13.90 1.00
CA ASN A 249 5.20 14.56 1.75
C ASN A 249 5.74 13.70 2.90
N LEU A 250 4.84 13.06 3.66
CA LEU A 250 5.21 12.11 4.70
C LEU A 250 6.07 10.98 4.15
N ARG A 251 5.69 10.37 3.02
CA ARG A 251 6.46 9.29 2.38
C ARG A 251 7.86 9.73 1.97
N VAL A 252 8.00 10.92 1.40
CA VAL A 252 9.30 11.48 1.03
C VAL A 252 10.18 11.67 2.27
N LEU A 253 9.61 12.18 3.36
CA LEU A 253 10.32 12.32 4.63
C LEU A 253 10.72 10.95 5.21
N LEU A 254 9.82 9.98 5.23
CA LEU A 254 10.09 8.62 5.70
C LEU A 254 11.22 7.95 4.90
N ASP A 255 11.24 8.12 3.57
CA ASP A 255 12.30 7.60 2.72
C ASP A 255 13.65 8.24 3.06
N ALA A 256 13.68 9.57 3.22
CA ALA A 256 14.89 10.29 3.60
C ALA A 256 15.41 9.87 4.99
N LEU A 257 14.52 9.68 5.95
CA LEU A 257 14.86 9.20 7.30
C LEU A 257 15.33 7.74 7.30
N SER A 258 14.75 6.89 6.44
CA SER A 258 15.18 5.51 6.28
C SER A 258 16.58 5.43 5.67
N ASP A 259 16.85 6.23 4.64
CA ASP A 259 18.17 6.33 4.01
C ASP A 259 19.21 6.88 4.99
N PHE A 260 18.83 7.86 5.82
CA PHE A 260 19.68 8.38 6.89
C PHE A 260 20.05 7.30 7.91
N ALA A 261 19.08 6.53 8.43
CA ALA A 261 19.40 5.48 9.41
C ALA A 261 20.20 4.31 8.82
N ARG A 262 20.06 4.02 7.52
CA ARG A 262 20.76 2.90 6.88
C ARG A 262 22.29 3.00 6.96
N SER A 263 22.86 4.21 7.03
CA SER A 263 24.30 4.38 7.23
C SER A 263 24.79 4.03 8.63
N TYR A 264 23.89 3.97 9.62
CA TYR A 264 24.20 3.69 11.02
C TYR A 264 23.87 2.25 11.44
N LEU A 265 22.98 1.57 10.71
CA LEU A 265 22.61 0.19 11.03
C LEU A 265 23.80 -0.75 10.73
N PRO A 266 24.36 -1.43 11.74
CA PRO A 266 25.53 -2.28 11.55
C PRO A 266 25.19 -3.53 10.74
N GLN A 267 26.15 -4.04 9.96
CA GLN A 267 26.11 -5.40 9.43
C GLN A 267 26.39 -6.40 10.57
N MET A 268 25.42 -6.60 11.48
CA MET A 268 25.46 -7.53 12.63
C MET A 268 26.84 -8.14 12.95
N ARG A 269 27.76 -7.31 13.43
CA ARG A 269 29.00 -7.70 14.10
C ARG A 269 29.08 -6.86 15.36
N GLU A 270 29.37 -7.53 16.46
CA GLU A 270 29.50 -7.05 17.84
C GLU A 270 29.20 -5.55 18.05
N MET A 271 28.05 -5.27 18.69
CA MET A 271 27.68 -3.91 19.10
C MET A 271 28.18 -3.65 20.52
N ASP A 272 29.00 -2.60 20.68
CA ASP A 272 29.40 -2.08 21.98
C ASP A 272 28.40 -1.02 22.49
N GLU A 273 28.66 -0.53 23.70
CA GLU A 273 27.80 0.46 24.35
C GLU A 273 27.73 1.79 23.58
N GLU A 274 28.83 2.21 22.95
CA GLU A 274 28.88 3.43 22.14
C GLU A 274 27.96 3.29 20.91
N ALA A 275 28.02 2.15 20.23
CA ALA A 275 27.14 1.84 19.10
C ALA A 275 25.67 1.81 19.51
N LEU A 276 25.32 1.21 20.66
CA LEU A 276 23.94 1.19 21.16
C LEU A 276 23.43 2.60 21.48
N CYS A 277 24.25 3.44 22.14
CA CYS A 277 23.92 4.84 22.42
C CYS A 277 23.72 5.65 21.12
N ALA A 278 24.58 5.44 20.12
CA ALA A 278 24.49 6.11 18.83
C ALA A 278 23.19 5.73 18.09
N LEU A 279 22.86 4.44 18.08
CA LEU A 279 21.62 3.93 17.48
C LEU A 279 20.37 4.47 18.18
N GLY A 280 20.36 4.50 19.51
CA GLY A 280 19.30 5.13 20.29
C GLY A 280 19.12 6.60 19.94
N SER A 281 20.22 7.34 19.79
CA SER A 281 20.21 8.76 19.39
C SER A 281 19.65 8.96 17.99
N VAL A 282 20.03 8.14 17.02
CA VAL A 282 19.50 8.17 15.64
C VAL A 282 17.99 7.92 15.65
N ALA A 283 17.52 6.89 16.35
CA ALA A 283 16.09 6.59 16.45
C ALA A 283 15.30 7.75 17.07
N ASN A 284 15.79 8.31 18.18
CA ASN A 284 15.14 9.45 18.84
C ASN A 284 15.10 10.69 17.94
N GLN A 285 16.13 10.92 17.13
CA GLN A 285 16.13 11.99 16.14
C GLN A 285 15.06 11.76 15.05
N GLN A 286 14.92 10.53 14.54
CA GLN A 286 13.87 10.19 13.58
C GLN A 286 12.47 10.42 14.15
N ILE A 287 12.23 10.00 15.39
CA ILE A 287 10.96 10.21 16.10
C ILE A 287 10.66 11.71 16.21
N LYS A 288 11.63 12.48 16.71
CA LYS A 288 11.50 13.94 16.89
C LYS A 288 11.17 14.64 15.57
N MET A 289 11.87 14.31 14.48
CA MET A 289 11.62 14.92 13.17
C MET A 289 10.20 14.65 12.65
N LEU A 290 9.65 13.45 12.90
CA LEU A 290 8.29 13.11 12.49
C LEU A 290 7.23 13.72 13.41
N GLU A 291 7.52 13.91 14.69
CA GLU A 291 6.66 14.65 15.61
C GLU A 291 6.61 16.14 15.25
N GLU A 292 7.75 16.75 14.92
CA GLU A 292 7.85 18.14 14.43
C GLU A 292 7.13 18.32 13.10
N TRP A 293 7.28 17.36 12.17
CA TRP A 293 6.52 17.35 10.92
C TRP A 293 5.01 17.36 11.19
N ARG A 294 4.54 16.49 12.11
CA ARG A 294 3.11 16.41 12.49
C ARG A 294 2.61 17.70 13.14
N SER A 295 3.40 18.33 14.01
CA SER A 295 3.00 19.59 14.67
C SER A 295 2.92 20.78 13.71
N ASN A 296 3.66 20.73 12.60
CA ASN A 296 3.69 21.79 11.59
C ASN A 296 2.59 21.66 10.52
N LEU A 297 1.74 20.62 10.59
CA LEU A 297 0.59 20.49 9.70
C LEU A 297 -0.47 21.57 9.99
N ILE A 298 -1.30 21.88 8.99
CA ILE A 298 -2.46 22.76 9.20
C ILE A 298 -3.39 22.20 10.29
N SER A 299 -4.08 23.07 11.01
CA SER A 299 -4.87 22.70 12.21
C SER A 299 -5.88 21.56 11.99
N ARG A 300 -6.42 21.40 10.78
CA ARG A 300 -7.35 20.32 10.44
C ARG A 300 -6.68 18.95 10.21
N LEU A 301 -5.36 18.93 10.01
CA LEU A 301 -4.56 17.73 9.74
C LEU A 301 -3.62 17.35 10.90
N THR A 302 -3.46 18.20 11.91
CA THR A 302 -2.63 17.92 13.09
C THR A 302 -3.39 17.07 14.12
N TRP A 303 -2.66 16.36 14.99
CA TRP A 303 -3.24 15.60 16.09
C TRP A 303 -2.24 15.30 17.20
N SER A 304 -2.75 15.05 18.40
CA SER A 304 -2.04 14.46 19.54
C SER A 304 -2.32 12.96 19.67
N ASP A 305 -1.36 12.21 20.21
CA ASP A 305 -1.53 10.78 20.57
C ASP A 305 -2.56 10.56 21.68
N THR A 306 -2.93 11.62 22.41
CA THR A 306 -3.96 11.59 23.46
C THR A 306 -5.38 11.80 22.93
N GLU A 307 -5.52 12.22 21.67
CA GLU A 307 -6.83 12.40 21.05
C GLU A 307 -7.50 11.06 20.73
N PRO A 308 -8.85 11.00 20.72
CA PRO A 308 -9.55 9.83 20.24
C PRO A 308 -9.22 9.53 18.77
N LEU A 309 -9.31 8.25 18.40
CA LEU A 309 -9.07 7.82 17.02
C LEU A 309 -10.15 8.37 16.09
N SER A 310 -9.73 9.09 15.05
CA SER A 310 -10.62 9.75 14.10
C SER A 310 -11.49 8.75 13.34
N THR A 311 -12.77 9.07 13.16
CA THR A 311 -13.71 8.41 12.24
C THR A 311 -13.71 9.02 10.85
N ASP A 312 -13.13 10.22 10.68
CA ASP A 312 -12.95 10.80 9.34
C ASP A 312 -12.01 9.89 8.56
N PRO A 313 -12.45 9.30 7.44
CA PRO A 313 -11.65 8.28 6.78
C PRO A 313 -10.35 8.78 6.15
N LEU A 314 -10.31 10.05 5.73
CA LEU A 314 -9.11 10.66 5.18
C LEU A 314 -8.09 10.89 6.29
N ILE A 315 -8.55 11.41 7.44
CA ILE A 315 -7.69 11.60 8.62
C ILE A 315 -7.23 10.26 9.19
N ALA A 316 -8.13 9.27 9.33
CA ALA A 316 -7.79 7.93 9.80
C ALA A 316 -6.75 7.28 8.88
N SER A 317 -6.89 7.42 7.55
CA SER A 317 -5.91 6.94 6.58
C SER A 317 -4.55 7.64 6.70
N LEU A 318 -4.53 8.97 6.91
CA LEU A 318 -3.30 9.72 7.14
C LEU A 318 -2.60 9.29 8.44
N ARG A 319 -3.35 9.19 9.55
CA ARG A 319 -2.82 8.74 10.85
C ARG A 319 -2.27 7.32 10.76
N THR A 320 -2.98 6.42 10.07
CA THR A 320 -2.53 5.06 9.81
C THR A 320 -1.19 5.05 9.10
N GLU A 321 -1.04 5.83 8.03
CA GLU A 321 0.21 5.88 7.26
C GLU A 321 1.37 6.47 8.06
N TYR A 322 1.11 7.47 8.90
CA TYR A 322 2.09 8.03 9.83
C TYR A 322 2.60 6.97 10.81
N TYR A 323 1.69 6.27 11.50
CA TYR A 323 2.07 5.26 12.47
C TYR A 323 2.71 4.03 11.82
N GLU A 324 2.24 3.63 10.63
CA GLU A 324 2.85 2.54 9.86
C GLU A 324 4.28 2.92 9.45
N GLY A 325 4.49 4.17 9.01
CA GLY A 325 5.79 4.72 8.67
C GLY A 325 6.75 4.71 9.87
N MET A 326 6.30 5.19 11.03
CA MET A 326 7.06 5.14 12.29
C MET A 326 7.41 3.71 12.69
N ALA A 327 6.44 2.80 12.66
CA ALA A 327 6.66 1.39 12.98
C ALA A 327 7.63 0.72 12.00
N LYS A 328 7.63 1.10 10.71
CA LYS A 328 8.59 0.61 9.71
C LYS A 328 10.00 1.16 9.97
N LEU A 329 10.14 2.46 10.28
CA LEU A 329 11.42 3.08 10.58
C LEU A 329 12.07 2.47 11.83
N LEU A 330 11.27 2.18 12.86
CA LEU A 330 11.77 1.65 14.12
C LEU A 330 11.92 0.12 14.13
N ARG A 331 11.40 -0.59 13.11
CA ARG A 331 11.47 -2.06 13.05
C ARG A 331 12.89 -2.64 13.15
N PRO A 332 13.93 -2.10 12.49
CA PRO A 332 15.28 -2.64 12.60
C PRO A 332 15.80 -2.68 14.06
N TYR A 333 15.32 -1.75 14.90
CA TYR A 333 15.70 -1.68 16.31
C TYR A 333 15.08 -2.79 17.15
N VAL A 334 14.04 -3.48 16.67
CA VAL A 334 13.47 -4.67 17.35
C VAL A 334 14.51 -5.79 17.40
N GLY A 335 15.20 -6.04 16.28
CA GLY A 335 16.30 -7.01 16.23
C GLY A 335 17.51 -6.62 17.05
N ILE A 336 17.85 -5.34 17.01
CA ILE A 336 18.93 -4.77 17.82
C ILE A 336 18.60 -4.94 19.31
N ALA A 337 17.35 -4.68 19.72
CA ALA A 337 16.91 -4.88 21.09
C ALA A 337 17.00 -6.34 21.52
N GLU A 338 16.55 -7.27 20.67
CA GLU A 338 16.66 -8.70 20.97
C GLU A 338 18.12 -9.13 21.15
N TYR A 339 19.02 -8.69 20.28
CA TYR A 339 20.46 -8.95 20.41
C TYR A 339 21.06 -8.30 21.66
N ALA A 340 20.80 -7.01 21.88
CA ALA A 340 21.36 -6.25 23.00
C ALA A 340 20.92 -6.80 24.36
N LEU A 341 19.69 -7.30 24.45
CA LEU A 341 19.15 -7.93 25.66
C LEU A 341 19.65 -9.36 25.85
N HIS A 342 19.98 -10.09 24.77
CA HIS A 342 20.61 -11.41 24.90
C HIS A 342 21.99 -11.32 25.57
N SER A 343 22.76 -10.26 25.30
CA SER A 343 24.04 -10.02 25.98
C SER A 343 23.90 -9.74 27.48
N TYR A 344 22.73 -9.24 27.91
CA TYR A 344 22.44 -8.96 29.32
C TYR A 344 22.21 -10.23 30.15
N VAL A 345 21.63 -11.29 29.57
CA VAL A 345 21.38 -12.57 30.26
C VAL A 345 22.68 -13.22 30.79
N HIS A 346 23.84 -12.75 30.35
CA HIS A 346 25.16 -13.19 30.79
C HIS A 346 25.94 -12.15 31.62
N SER A 347 25.33 -11.00 31.95
CA SER A 347 25.96 -9.96 32.77
C SER A 347 25.81 -10.24 34.27
N PRO A 348 26.89 -10.12 35.08
CA PRO A 348 26.83 -10.27 36.54
C PRO A 348 26.20 -9.06 37.25
N GLU A 349 25.91 -7.97 36.53
CA GLU A 349 25.28 -6.76 37.05
C GLU A 349 23.81 -6.72 36.64
N ASP A 350 22.90 -6.70 37.63
CA ASP A 350 21.43 -6.64 37.45
C ASP A 350 20.91 -5.29 36.90
N ARG A 351 21.69 -4.61 36.04
CA ARG A 351 21.33 -3.32 35.45
C ARG A 351 21.66 -3.23 33.98
N LEU A 352 20.65 -2.88 33.19
CA LEU A 352 20.84 -2.52 31.78
C LEU A 352 21.75 -1.29 31.67
N SER A 353 22.72 -1.36 30.76
CA SER A 353 23.55 -0.22 30.34
C SER A 353 22.70 0.91 29.73
N ASN A 354 23.28 2.10 29.56
CA ASN A 354 22.54 3.26 29.05
C ASN A 354 22.10 3.02 27.59
N GLY A 355 22.97 2.44 26.78
CA GLY A 355 22.69 2.05 25.40
C GLY A 355 21.58 1.01 25.33
N GLN A 356 21.63 -0.03 26.19
CA GLN A 356 20.53 -1.00 26.28
C GLN A 356 19.20 -0.34 26.68
N GLN A 357 19.21 0.56 27.67
CA GLN A 357 18.00 1.27 28.09
C GLN A 357 17.41 2.14 26.96
N ASP A 358 18.26 2.83 26.19
CA ASP A 358 17.81 3.65 25.08
C ASP A 358 17.22 2.82 23.94
N ILE A 359 17.83 1.68 23.62
CA ILE A 359 17.25 0.74 22.66
C ILE A 359 15.92 0.17 23.14
N VAL A 360 15.77 -0.14 24.44
CA VAL A 360 14.49 -0.57 25.02
C VAL A 360 13.42 0.52 24.86
N LYS A 361 13.75 1.80 25.08
CA LYS A 361 12.80 2.91 24.85
C LYS A 361 12.37 2.99 23.38
N VAL A 362 13.31 2.83 22.45
CA VAL A 362 13.02 2.81 21.00
C VAL A 362 12.10 1.63 20.66
N PHE A 363 12.35 0.46 21.25
CA PHE A 363 11.48 -0.70 21.12
C PHE A 363 10.05 -0.44 21.62
N LEU A 364 9.88 0.21 22.79
CA LEU A 364 8.57 0.54 23.33
C LEU A 364 7.82 1.55 22.45
N ASN A 365 8.55 2.48 21.83
CA ASN A 365 7.99 3.38 20.81
C ASN A 365 7.54 2.60 19.57
N TRP A 366 8.34 1.66 19.08
CA TRP A 366 7.93 0.77 17.99
C TRP A 366 6.63 0.03 18.32
N GLU A 367 6.53 -0.56 19.52
CA GLU A 367 5.33 -1.27 19.98
C GLU A 367 4.10 -0.36 19.94
N LYS A 368 4.22 0.84 20.50
CA LYS A 368 3.15 1.86 20.50
C LYS A 368 2.69 2.17 19.07
N TYR A 369 3.61 2.49 18.16
CA TYR A 369 3.24 2.87 16.79
C TYR A 369 2.72 1.70 15.96
N ALA A 370 3.23 0.49 16.19
CA ALA A 370 2.73 -0.73 15.55
C ALA A 370 1.29 -1.04 15.96
N LEU A 371 0.95 -0.87 17.25
CA LEU A 371 -0.43 -0.99 17.71
C LEU A 371 -1.32 0.10 17.09
N LEU A 372 -0.92 1.37 17.18
CA LEU A 372 -1.68 2.50 16.64
C LEU A 372 -1.91 2.41 15.12
N THR A 373 -1.02 1.75 14.38
CA THR A 373 -1.22 1.43 12.96
C THR A 373 -2.50 0.63 12.76
N VAL A 374 -2.65 -0.48 13.51
CA VAL A 374 -3.83 -1.36 13.41
C VAL A 374 -5.08 -0.63 13.90
N GLU A 375 -4.99 0.08 15.02
CA GLU A 375 -6.14 0.76 15.61
C GLU A 375 -6.65 1.90 14.71
N CYS A 376 -5.77 2.72 14.15
CA CYS A 376 -6.16 3.77 13.20
C CYS A 376 -6.74 3.18 11.92
N PHE A 377 -6.17 2.07 11.44
CA PHE A 377 -6.65 1.39 10.25
C PHE A 377 -8.08 0.88 10.45
N ASP A 378 -8.40 0.29 11.62
CA ASP A 378 -9.75 -0.19 11.95
C ASP A 378 -10.80 0.94 11.96
N ARG A 379 -10.38 2.20 12.04
CA ARG A 379 -11.26 3.38 11.99
C ARG A 379 -11.49 3.90 10.59
N VAL A 380 -10.70 3.48 9.60
CA VAL A 380 -10.92 3.85 8.21
C VAL A 380 -12.27 3.29 7.77
N GLY A 381 -13.23 4.20 7.58
CA GLY A 381 -14.59 3.83 7.19
C GLY A 381 -15.50 3.36 8.34
N ALA A 382 -15.14 3.62 9.59
CA ALA A 382 -16.04 3.42 10.73
C ALA A 382 -17.20 4.43 10.70
N ALA A 383 -18.33 4.06 11.32
CA ALA A 383 -19.46 4.98 11.48
C ALA A 383 -19.04 6.21 12.31
N SER A 384 -19.56 7.38 11.94
CA SER A 384 -19.36 8.63 12.68
C SER A 384 -19.67 8.45 14.17
N ASP A 385 -18.81 8.99 15.03
CA ASP A 385 -18.94 8.98 16.49
C ASP A 385 -19.01 7.59 17.17
N SER A 386 -18.76 6.51 16.43
CA SER A 386 -18.70 5.17 17.02
C SER A 386 -17.56 5.04 18.02
N MET A 387 -17.80 4.44 19.19
CA MET A 387 -16.71 4.12 20.11
C MET A 387 -15.83 3.00 19.55
N TYR A 388 -14.52 3.16 19.67
CA TYR A 388 -13.55 2.15 19.28
C TYR A 388 -13.49 1.06 20.35
N GLU A 389 -13.69 -0.19 19.92
CA GLU A 389 -13.41 -1.37 20.73
C GLU A 389 -12.10 -1.97 20.21
N THR A 390 -11.16 -2.19 21.13
CA THR A 390 -9.79 -2.61 20.81
C THR A 390 -9.78 -3.82 19.88
N CYS A 391 -9.11 -3.66 18.73
CA CYS A 391 -8.91 -4.71 17.73
C CYS A 391 -10.22 -5.30 17.18
N GLN A 392 -11.30 -4.52 17.15
CA GLN A 392 -12.53 -4.89 16.46
C GLN A 392 -12.72 -4.05 15.20
N THR A 393 -12.70 -4.72 14.06
CA THR A 393 -13.07 -4.09 12.80
C THR A 393 -14.60 -3.90 12.75
N LYS A 394 -15.05 -2.67 13.00
CA LYS A 394 -16.44 -2.23 12.78
C LYS A 394 -16.65 -1.58 11.41
N SER A 395 -15.67 -1.69 10.51
CA SER A 395 -15.73 -1.06 9.19
C SER A 395 -16.83 -1.70 8.35
N GLY A 396 -17.96 -1.02 8.25
CA GLY A 396 -19.06 -1.35 7.35
C GLY A 396 -18.93 -0.67 5.98
N SER A 397 -17.87 0.11 5.75
CA SER A 397 -17.69 0.84 4.50
C SER A 397 -16.49 0.34 3.70
N SER A 398 -16.78 0.01 2.44
CA SER A 398 -15.82 -0.52 1.47
C SER A 398 -14.97 0.62 0.89
N MET A 399 -14.11 1.21 1.71
CA MET A 399 -13.16 2.21 1.24
C MET A 399 -12.02 1.56 0.50
N MET A 400 -11.64 2.19 -0.62
CA MET A 400 -10.65 1.63 -1.52
C MET A 400 -9.24 1.98 -1.04
N LEU A 401 -8.41 0.95 -0.84
CA LEU A 401 -7.03 1.09 -0.40
C LEU A 401 -6.13 1.00 -1.62
N SER A 402 -5.04 1.78 -1.66
CA SER A 402 -4.06 1.64 -2.76
C SER A 402 -3.54 0.21 -2.83
N ASN A 403 -3.24 -0.41 -1.68
CA ASN A 403 -2.50 -1.67 -1.58
C ASN A 403 -3.08 -2.60 -0.49
N PRO A 404 -4.24 -3.25 -0.72
CA PRO A 404 -4.89 -4.05 0.32
C PRO A 404 -4.08 -5.28 0.74
N VAL A 405 -3.43 -5.97 -0.21
CA VAL A 405 -2.57 -7.12 0.10
C VAL A 405 -1.36 -6.69 0.93
N SER A 406 -0.71 -5.58 0.58
CA SER A 406 0.42 -5.05 1.37
C SER A 406 0.00 -4.63 2.77
N ALA A 407 -1.19 -4.05 2.93
CA ALA A 407 -1.70 -3.64 4.25
C ALA A 407 -1.94 -4.85 5.14
N LEU A 408 -2.65 -5.87 4.63
CA LEU A 408 -2.87 -7.13 5.35
C LEU A 408 -1.57 -7.86 5.68
N HIS A 409 -0.61 -7.87 4.75
CA HIS A 409 0.71 -8.42 5.00
C HIS A 409 1.46 -7.66 6.11
N THR A 410 1.40 -6.32 6.14
CA THR A 410 1.97 -5.51 7.23
C THR A 410 1.31 -5.85 8.58
N GLU A 411 -0.03 -5.95 8.63
CA GLU A 411 -0.77 -6.32 9.84
C GLU A 411 -0.33 -7.70 10.36
N PHE A 412 -0.18 -8.67 9.46
CA PHE A 412 0.40 -9.98 9.79
C PHE A 412 1.78 -9.82 10.44
N LYS A 413 2.70 -9.07 9.83
CA LYS A 413 4.07 -8.87 10.36
C LYS A 413 4.06 -8.28 11.77
N ILE A 414 3.17 -7.33 12.05
CA ILE A 414 3.03 -6.70 13.37
C ILE A 414 2.60 -7.74 14.41
N VAL A 415 1.52 -8.49 14.15
CA VAL A 415 1.02 -9.51 15.08
C VAL A 415 2.03 -10.62 15.30
N PHE A 416 2.71 -11.02 14.24
CA PHE A 416 3.77 -12.01 14.29
C PHE A 416 4.90 -11.54 15.20
N LEU A 417 5.43 -10.33 14.99
CA LEU A 417 6.49 -9.77 15.83
C LEU A 417 6.10 -9.67 17.30
N PHE A 418 4.88 -9.19 17.61
CA PHE A 418 4.42 -9.14 19.01
C PHE A 418 4.43 -10.53 19.67
N ARG A 419 4.02 -11.57 18.95
CA ARG A 419 4.07 -12.95 19.46
C ARG A 419 5.50 -13.42 19.66
N VAL A 420 6.37 -13.13 18.70
CA VAL A 420 7.79 -13.49 18.76
C VAL A 420 8.42 -12.89 20.01
N ILE A 421 8.31 -11.57 20.16
CA ILE A 421 8.91 -10.84 21.28
C ILE A 421 8.39 -11.36 22.62
N ARG A 422 7.07 -11.56 22.75
CA ARG A 422 6.46 -12.06 23.98
C ARG A 422 6.94 -13.47 24.36
N SER A 423 7.29 -14.29 23.38
CA SER A 423 7.77 -15.66 23.62
C SER A 423 9.30 -15.73 23.74
N SER A 424 9.99 -14.60 23.62
CA SER A 424 11.46 -14.53 23.75
C SER A 424 11.90 -14.63 25.21
N ALA A 425 13.11 -15.17 25.43
CA ALA A 425 13.72 -15.25 26.75
C ALA A 425 13.97 -13.86 27.40
N ASN A 426 14.04 -12.81 26.57
CA ASN A 426 14.29 -11.43 27.00
C ASN A 426 13.01 -10.68 27.41
N TYR A 427 11.82 -11.23 27.12
CA TYR A 427 10.55 -10.58 27.44
C TYR A 427 10.40 -10.18 28.93
N PRO A 428 10.82 -10.99 29.92
CA PRO A 428 10.72 -10.60 31.34
C PRO A 428 11.37 -9.25 31.65
N LEU A 429 12.43 -8.87 30.93
CA LEU A 429 13.16 -7.60 31.13
C LEU A 429 12.35 -6.37 30.69
N ILE A 430 11.39 -6.56 29.79
CA ILE A 430 10.55 -5.49 29.22
C ILE A 430 9.07 -5.64 29.60
N ALA A 431 8.70 -6.70 30.31
CA ALA A 431 7.32 -7.09 30.58
C ALA A 431 6.54 -6.05 31.40
N GLU A 432 7.21 -5.31 32.29
CA GLU A 432 6.58 -4.26 33.10
C GLU A 432 6.40 -2.94 32.33
N GLN A 433 7.12 -2.75 31.23
CA GLN A 433 7.14 -1.49 30.47
C GLN A 433 6.24 -1.54 29.23
N THR A 434 5.99 -2.75 28.69
CA THR A 434 5.09 -2.97 27.56
C THR A 434 3.63 -2.70 27.93
N LYS A 435 2.89 -2.05 27.02
CA LYS A 435 1.44 -1.85 27.15
C LYS A 435 0.65 -2.95 26.44
N VAL A 436 1.31 -3.78 25.64
CA VAL A 436 0.69 -4.85 24.86
C VAL A 436 0.55 -6.12 25.70
N THR A 437 -0.66 -6.34 26.20
CA THR A 437 -0.99 -7.52 27.03
C THR A 437 -1.20 -8.78 26.18
N ALA A 438 -1.17 -9.96 26.82
CA ALA A 438 -1.54 -11.22 26.14
C ALA A 438 -2.93 -11.15 25.51
N ALA A 439 -3.90 -10.54 26.20
CA ALA A 439 -5.26 -10.36 25.70
C ALA A 439 -5.29 -9.48 24.44
N THR A 440 -4.46 -8.43 24.40
CA THR A 440 -4.30 -7.55 23.22
C THR A 440 -3.76 -8.34 22.03
N ILE A 441 -2.71 -9.14 22.21
CA ILE A 441 -2.13 -9.94 21.12
C ILE A 441 -3.12 -10.99 20.61
N ASP A 442 -3.86 -11.66 21.50
CA ASP A 442 -4.87 -12.63 21.10
C ASP A 442 -6.05 -11.97 20.36
N ALA A 443 -6.45 -10.76 20.76
CA ALA A 443 -7.45 -9.97 20.04
C ALA A 443 -6.95 -9.58 18.64
N LEU A 444 -5.73 -9.06 18.54
CA LEU A 444 -5.05 -8.75 17.27
C LEU A 444 -4.98 -9.98 16.37
N ARG A 445 -4.59 -11.15 16.90
CA ARG A 445 -4.53 -12.40 16.14
C ARG A 445 -5.90 -12.77 15.57
N ARG A 446 -6.95 -12.82 16.40
CA ARG A 446 -8.30 -13.18 15.92
C ARG A 446 -8.76 -12.22 14.83
N ARG A 447 -8.53 -10.92 15.01
CA ARG A 447 -8.89 -9.88 14.04
C ARG A 447 -8.10 -10.02 12.74
N THR A 448 -6.80 -10.27 12.79
CA THR A 448 -5.97 -10.44 11.59
C THR A 448 -6.30 -11.73 10.86
N ILE A 449 -6.52 -12.85 11.55
CA ILE A 449 -6.99 -14.11 10.94
C ILE A 449 -8.31 -13.90 10.19
N LYS A 450 -9.29 -13.25 10.83
CA LYS A 450 -10.59 -12.95 10.22
C LYS A 450 -10.41 -12.18 8.90
N ARG A 451 -9.66 -11.08 8.92
CA ARG A 451 -9.44 -10.24 7.73
C ARG A 451 -8.66 -10.94 6.62
N LEU A 452 -7.65 -11.73 6.96
CA LEU A 452 -6.91 -12.53 5.98
C LEU A 452 -7.81 -13.58 5.33
N SER A 453 -8.70 -14.21 6.12
CA SER A 453 -9.63 -15.23 5.61
C SER A 453 -10.78 -14.66 4.77
N GLU A 454 -11.21 -13.43 5.06
CA GLU A 454 -12.29 -12.73 4.33
C GLU A 454 -11.79 -12.05 3.05
N PHE A 455 -10.46 -11.90 2.88
CA PHE A 455 -9.91 -11.28 1.68
C PHE A 455 -10.01 -12.22 0.47
N GLY A 456 -10.88 -11.86 -0.47
CA GLY A 456 -10.94 -12.44 -1.80
C GLY A 456 -10.29 -11.52 -2.84
N PRO A 457 -9.57 -12.06 -3.83
CA PRO A 457 -9.27 -13.48 -4.07
C PRO A 457 -8.11 -14.01 -3.23
N ILE A 458 -8.04 -15.35 -3.12
CA ILE A 458 -6.98 -16.06 -2.38
C ILE A 458 -5.61 -15.70 -2.98
N HIS A 459 -4.77 -15.06 -2.17
CA HIS A 459 -3.42 -14.66 -2.58
C HIS A 459 -2.36 -15.50 -1.84
N PRO A 460 -1.34 -16.06 -2.52
CA PRO A 460 -0.36 -16.97 -1.90
C PRO A 460 0.35 -16.38 -0.67
N ILE A 461 0.67 -15.08 -0.69
CA ILE A 461 1.28 -14.38 0.45
C ILE A 461 0.33 -14.41 1.66
N LEU A 462 -0.93 -14.04 1.47
CA LEU A 462 -1.91 -13.96 2.56
C LEU A 462 -2.28 -15.36 3.06
N SER A 463 -2.32 -16.37 2.19
CA SER A 463 -2.49 -17.77 2.58
C SER A 463 -1.33 -18.26 3.45
N ARG A 464 -0.09 -17.92 3.06
CA ARG A 464 1.10 -18.23 3.85
C ARG A 464 1.09 -17.51 5.21
N ASP A 465 0.71 -16.25 5.22
CA ASP A 465 0.59 -15.44 6.44
C ASP A 465 -0.47 -16.03 7.40
N LEU A 466 -1.63 -16.43 6.86
CA LEU A 466 -2.71 -17.08 7.61
C LEU A 466 -2.25 -18.42 8.20
N GLU A 467 -1.56 -19.25 7.42
CA GLU A 467 -1.00 -20.51 7.87
C GLU A 467 0.01 -20.30 9.01
N ALA A 468 0.90 -19.31 8.88
CA ALA A 468 1.90 -18.99 9.88
C ALA A 468 1.30 -18.52 11.21
N LEU A 469 0.26 -17.67 11.17
CA LEU A 469 -0.48 -17.24 12.38
C LEU A 469 -1.21 -18.40 13.08
N ASN A 470 -1.66 -19.39 12.31
CA ASN A 470 -2.30 -20.57 12.89
C ASN A 470 -1.30 -21.51 13.55
N ARG A 471 -0.12 -21.71 12.95
CA ARG A 471 0.93 -22.59 13.49
C ARG A 471 1.58 -22.04 14.77
N LEU A 472 1.91 -20.74 14.82
CA LEU A 472 2.59 -20.09 15.95
C LEU A 472 1.90 -20.19 17.32
N TRP A 473 0.62 -20.56 17.33
CA TRP A 473 -0.21 -20.64 18.54
C TRP A 473 -0.56 -22.08 18.93
N LEU A 474 -0.05 -23.08 18.22
CA LEU A 474 -0.19 -24.48 18.62
C LEU A 474 0.84 -24.82 19.73
N PRO A 475 0.41 -25.46 20.82
CA PRO A 475 1.33 -25.92 21.86
C PRO A 475 2.19 -27.08 21.31
N GLY A 476 3.51 -26.91 21.26
CA GLY A 476 4.46 -28.00 20.97
C GLY A 476 5.46 -27.74 19.84
N ASP A 477 5.26 -26.71 19.00
CA ASP A 477 6.21 -26.42 17.92
C ASP A 477 7.39 -25.57 18.41
N SER A 478 8.47 -26.26 18.75
CA SER A 478 9.80 -25.70 19.02
C SER A 478 10.50 -25.27 17.73
N VAL A 479 9.80 -24.65 16.78
CA VAL A 479 10.50 -24.00 15.66
C VAL A 479 11.26 -22.83 16.28
N PRO A 480 12.59 -22.72 16.09
CA PRO A 480 13.33 -21.58 16.60
C PRO A 480 12.68 -20.32 16.05
N LEU A 481 12.07 -19.54 16.94
CA LEU A 481 11.27 -18.37 16.62
C LEU A 481 12.03 -17.39 15.69
N MET A 482 13.36 -17.39 15.82
CA MET A 482 14.30 -16.63 14.99
C MET A 482 14.48 -17.15 13.56
N GLU A 483 14.32 -18.45 13.30
CA GLU A 483 14.29 -18.98 11.93
C GLU A 483 13.04 -18.48 11.18
N LEU A 484 11.91 -18.35 11.88
CA LEU A 484 10.70 -17.77 11.33
C LEU A 484 10.84 -16.24 11.13
N VAL A 485 11.44 -15.52 12.08
CA VAL A 485 11.74 -14.07 11.92
C VAL A 485 12.57 -13.81 10.66
N ARG A 486 13.58 -14.65 10.41
CA ARG A 486 14.41 -14.58 9.19
C ARG A 486 13.68 -15.02 7.93
N ALA A 487 12.82 -16.04 8.01
CA ALA A 487 12.07 -16.54 6.85
C ALA A 487 11.04 -15.54 6.31
N TYR A 488 10.59 -14.60 7.14
CA TYR A 488 9.60 -13.57 6.79
C TYR A 488 10.21 -12.16 6.64
N ASP A 489 11.54 -12.03 6.67
CA ASP A 489 12.27 -10.76 6.65
C ASP A 489 11.65 -9.75 7.63
N LEU A 490 11.40 -10.20 8.86
CA LEU A 490 10.69 -9.41 9.88
C LEU A 490 11.60 -8.44 10.63
N VAL A 491 12.92 -8.68 10.59
CA VAL A 491 13.96 -7.94 11.30
C VAL A 491 15.20 -7.83 10.45
#